data_AF-A0A945KXH1-F1
#
_entry.id   AF-A0A945KXH1-F1
#
_cell.length_a   1.000
_cell.length_b   1.000
_cell.length_c   1.000
_cell.angle_alpha   90.00
_cell.angle_beta   90.00
_cell.angle_gamma   90.00
#
_symmetry.space_group_name_H-M   'P 1'
#
loop_
_entity.id
_entity.type
_entity.pdbx_description
1 polymer ?
#
loop_
_entity_poly.entity_id
_entity_poly.type
_entity_poly.pdbx_seq_one_letter_code
_entity_poly.pdbx_strand_id
1 'polypeptide(L)'
;EASIVAKESGVDADMAANLVKLAQATRNLVGHGLDEGASTRLLNYAGTLIAAGVEVKDACHMALVCPITDDAEVRTTMSGAIDAIFG
;
A
#
# COMPACT_ATOMS: atom_id res chain seq x y z
N GLU A 1 4.64 12.61 1.78
CA GLU A 1 4.56 11.35 2.54
C GLU A 1 5.73 10.40 2.26
N ALA A 2 6.24 10.28 1.02
CA ALA A 2 7.29 9.31 0.68
C ALA A 2 8.57 9.43 1.53
N SER A 3 9.05 10.65 1.81
CA SER A 3 10.20 10.87 2.69
C SER A 3 9.98 10.40 4.13
N ILE A 4 8.74 10.47 4.63
CA ILE A 4 8.37 9.98 5.96
C ILE A 4 8.40 8.45 5.94
N VAL A 5 7.76 7.83 4.94
CA VAL A 5 7.73 6.37 4.78
C VAL A 5 9.15 5.82 4.65
N ALA A 6 9.99 6.39 3.78
CA ALA A 6 11.39 5.95 3.63
C ALA A 6 12.15 6.01 4.96
N LYS A 7 12.01 7.12 5.70
CA LYS A 7 12.71 7.32 6.97
C LYS A 7 12.24 6.38 8.08
N GLU A 8 10.92 6.16 8.19
CA GLU A 8 10.35 5.38 9.28
C GLU A 8 10.37 3.87 9.04
N SER A 9 10.26 3.44 7.78
CA SER A 9 10.23 2.02 7.41
C SER A 9 11.58 1.43 7.00
N GLY A 10 12.55 2.28 6.66
CA GLY A 10 13.89 1.85 6.24
C GLY A 10 14.00 1.39 4.79
N VAL A 11 12.94 1.54 3.97
CA VAL A 11 12.99 1.29 2.52
C VAL A 11 13.63 2.47 1.78
N ASP A 12 14.12 2.22 0.57
CA ASP A 12 14.66 3.28 -0.28
C ASP A 12 13.57 4.28 -0.77
N ALA A 13 14.02 5.39 -1.35
CA ALA A 13 13.13 6.46 -1.79
C ALA A 13 12.19 6.03 -2.93
N ASP A 14 12.62 5.12 -3.81
CA ASP A 14 11.83 4.66 -4.96
C ASP A 14 10.71 3.73 -4.49
N MET A 15 11.02 2.81 -3.58
CA MET A 15 10.05 1.95 -2.91
C MET A 15 9.02 2.78 -2.13
N ALA A 16 9.48 3.76 -1.35
CA ALA A 16 8.59 4.65 -0.62
C ALA A 16 7.69 5.48 -1.56
N ALA A 17 8.21 5.94 -2.71
CA ALA A 17 7.42 6.62 -3.71
C ALA A 17 6.34 5.71 -4.32
N ASN A 18 6.67 4.45 -4.62
CA ASN A 18 5.72 3.47 -5.14
C ASN A 18 4.63 3.12 -4.12
N LEU A 19 4.97 2.96 -2.83
CA LEU A 19 3.98 2.79 -1.76
C LEU A 19 3.01 3.99 -1.70
N VAL A 20 3.53 5.22 -1.79
CA VAL A 20 2.68 6.42 -1.79
C VAL A 20 1.78 6.49 -3.03
N LYS A 21 2.25 6.06 -4.21
CA LYS A 21 1.40 5.93 -5.40
C LYS A 21 0.26 4.95 -5.15
N LEU A 22 0.54 3.80 -4.54
CA LEU A 22 -0.49 2.82 -4.18
C LEU A 22 -1.49 3.43 -3.20
N ALA A 23 -1.04 4.13 -2.16
CA ALA A 23 -1.94 4.83 -1.26
C ALA A 23 -2.84 5.83 -1.97
N GLN A 24 -2.30 6.59 -2.94
CA GLN A 24 -3.11 7.52 -3.72
C GLN A 24 -4.18 6.79 -4.54
N ALA A 25 -3.87 5.63 -5.13
CA ALA A 25 -4.85 4.80 -5.81
C ALA A 25 -5.98 4.35 -4.88
N THR A 26 -5.66 3.91 -3.66
CA THR A 26 -6.68 3.54 -2.65
C THR A 26 -7.55 4.73 -2.23
N ARG A 27 -6.96 5.92 -2.09
CA ARG A 27 -7.70 7.14 -1.73
C ARG A 27 -8.65 7.60 -2.83
N ASN A 28 -8.29 7.34 -4.09
CA ASN A 28 -9.17 7.63 -5.23
C ASN A 28 -10.36 6.65 -5.31
N LEU A 29 -10.30 5.50 -4.65
CA LEU A 29 -11.40 4.53 -4.55
C LEU A 29 -12.37 4.83 -3.39
N VAL A 30 -12.09 5.84 -2.57
CA VAL A 30 -12.99 6.26 -1.48
C VAL A 30 -14.31 6.74 -2.08
N GLY A 31 -15.43 6.20 -1.59
CA GLY A 31 -16.76 6.43 -2.16
C GLY A 31 -17.11 5.54 -3.37
N HIS A 32 -16.18 4.71 -3.83
CA HIS A 32 -16.36 3.71 -4.90
C HIS A 32 -16.12 2.28 -4.38
N GLY A 33 -16.55 1.99 -3.15
CA GLY A 33 -16.37 0.68 -2.49
C GLY A 33 -15.40 0.69 -1.32
N LEU A 34 -14.72 1.82 -1.08
CA LEU A 34 -13.95 2.06 0.14
C LEU A 34 -14.55 3.17 1.00
N ASP A 35 -14.60 2.91 2.30
CA ASP A 35 -14.99 3.91 3.31
C ASP A 35 -13.82 4.86 3.62
N GLU A 36 -12.58 4.35 3.57
CA GLU A 36 -11.36 5.11 3.77
C GLU A 36 -10.21 4.64 2.88
N GLY A 37 -9.25 5.54 2.61
CA GLY A 37 -8.04 5.24 1.85
C GLY A 37 -6.86 4.92 2.76
N ALA A 38 -5.77 4.40 2.19
CA ALA A 38 -4.61 4.01 2.96
C ALA A 38 -3.99 5.19 3.73
N SER A 39 -3.85 5.01 5.03
CA SER A 39 -3.18 5.96 5.92
C SER A 39 -1.65 5.84 5.83
N THR A 40 -0.94 6.90 6.21
CA THR A 40 0.53 6.89 6.27
C THR A 40 1.08 5.82 7.22
N ARG A 41 0.31 5.42 8.25
CA ARG A 41 0.68 4.33 9.16
C ARG A 41 0.68 2.97 8.47
N LEU A 42 -0.31 2.70 7.62
CA LEU A 42 -0.37 1.46 6.85
C LEU A 42 0.78 1.38 5.85
N LEU A 43 1.17 2.51 5.24
CA LEU A 43 2.35 2.59 4.38
C LEU A 43 3.63 2.28 5.13
N ASN A 44 3.76 2.76 6.37
CA ASN A 44 4.92 2.47 7.19
C ASN A 44 5.02 0.97 7.55
N TYR A 45 3.88 0.32 7.83
CA TYR A 45 3.85 -1.13 8.01
C TYR A 45 4.23 -1.91 6.76
N ALA A 46 3.69 -1.54 5.59
CA ALA A 46 4.08 -2.15 4.32
C ALA A 46 5.59 -2.02 4.09
N GLY A 47 6.13 -0.80 4.25
CA GLY A 47 7.56 -0.57 4.13
C GLY A 47 8.40 -1.39 5.13
N THR A 48 7.94 -1.50 6.38
CA THR A 48 8.67 -2.25 7.42
C THR A 48 8.74 -3.73 7.10
N LEU A 49 7.66 -4.30 6.54
CA LEU A 49 7.64 -5.69 6.07
C LEU A 49 8.58 -5.91 4.89
N ILE A 50 8.61 -4.98 3.93
CA ILE A 50 9.53 -5.02 2.79
C ILE A 50 10.98 -4.93 3.26
N ALA A 51 11.28 -4.01 4.19
CA ALA A 51 12.61 -3.89 4.79
C ALA A 51 13.02 -5.16 5.58
N ALA A 52 12.05 -5.90 6.12
CA ALA A 52 12.27 -7.19 6.77
C ALA A 52 12.42 -8.38 5.79
N GLY A 53 12.34 -8.13 4.47
CA GLY A 53 12.52 -9.14 3.43
C GLY A 53 11.23 -9.86 3.00
N VAL A 54 10.06 -9.37 3.40
CA VAL A 54 8.78 -9.84 2.86
C VAL A 54 8.66 -9.39 1.41
N GLU A 55 8.09 -10.24 0.57
CA GLU A 55 7.81 -9.92 -0.83
C GLU A 55 6.88 -8.69 -0.92
N VAL A 56 7.11 -7.83 -1.90
CA VAL A 56 6.49 -6.50 -1.96
C VAL A 56 4.98 -6.60 -2.10
N LYS A 57 4.47 -7.52 -2.92
CA LYS A 57 3.03 -7.72 -3.08
C LYS A 57 2.42 -8.28 -1.81
N ASP A 58 3.04 -9.29 -1.20
CA ASP A 58 2.59 -9.85 0.09
C ASP A 58 2.53 -8.79 1.20
N ALA A 59 3.56 -7.94 1.30
CA ALA A 59 3.61 -6.84 2.26
C ALA A 59 2.49 -5.83 2.01
N CYS A 60 2.25 -5.45 0.75
CA CYS A 60 1.15 -4.55 0.39
C CYS A 60 -0.22 -5.18 0.67
N HIS A 61 -0.40 -6.45 0.37
CA HIS A 61 -1.65 -7.16 0.67
C HIS A 61 -1.94 -7.18 2.17
N MET A 62 -0.95 -7.56 2.97
CA MET A 62 -1.11 -7.70 4.41
C MET A 62 -1.32 -6.35 5.11
N ALA A 63 -0.56 -5.32 4.72
CA ALA A 63 -0.58 -4.03 5.41
C ALA A 63 -1.55 -2.99 4.81
N LEU A 64 -1.91 -3.09 3.53
CA LEU A 64 -2.74 -2.10 2.83
C LEU A 64 -4.09 -2.66 2.40
N VAL A 65 -4.17 -3.91 1.92
CA VAL A 65 -5.42 -4.44 1.33
C VAL A 65 -6.34 -5.02 2.40
N CYS A 66 -5.83 -5.98 3.17
CA CYS A 66 -6.63 -6.68 4.19
C CYS A 66 -7.22 -5.75 5.27
N PRO A 67 -6.51 -4.72 5.77
CA PRO A 67 -7.06 -3.86 6.83
C PRO A 67 -8.13 -2.88 6.36
N ILE A 68 -8.17 -2.55 5.06
CA ILE A 68 -9.03 -1.48 4.53
C ILE A 68 -10.39 -2.03 4.08
N THR A 69 -10.44 -3.28 3.61
CA THR A 69 -11.69 -3.85 3.09
C THR A 69 -11.72 -5.37 3.14
N ASP A 70 -12.91 -5.92 3.37
CA ASP A 70 -13.23 -7.35 3.22
C ASP A 70 -13.94 -7.67 1.89
N ASP A 71 -14.25 -6.65 1.09
CA ASP A 71 -14.91 -6.81 -0.20
C ASP A 71 -13.97 -7.43 -1.24
N ALA A 72 -14.38 -8.56 -1.82
CA ALA A 72 -13.56 -9.31 -2.76
C ALA A 72 -13.30 -8.56 -4.09
N GLU A 73 -14.24 -7.74 -4.54
CA GLU A 73 -14.13 -6.96 -5.78
C GLU A 73 -13.14 -5.79 -5.59
N VAL A 74 -13.26 -5.09 -4.45
CA VAL A 74 -12.31 -4.03 -4.09
C VAL A 74 -10.91 -4.60 -3.90
N ARG A 75 -10.77 -5.75 -3.22
CA ARG A 75 -9.48 -6.45 -3.08
C ARG A 75 -8.87 -6.75 -4.44
N THR A 76 -9.64 -7.26 -5.39
CA THR A 76 -9.18 -7.56 -6.76
C THR A 76 -8.70 -6.29 -7.47
N THR A 77 -9.42 -5.18 -7.31
CA THR A 77 -9.03 -3.88 -7.87
C THR A 77 -7.71 -3.39 -7.27
N MET A 78 -7.55 -3.50 -5.95
CA MET A 78 -6.30 -3.15 -5.26
C MET A 78 -5.13 -4.07 -5.67
N SER A 79 -5.36 -5.38 -5.85
CA SER A 79 -4.35 -6.30 -6.39
C SER A 79 -3.86 -5.83 -7.76
N GLY A 80 -4.78 -5.46 -8.64
CA GLY A 80 -4.41 -4.92 -9.96
C GLY A 80 -3.59 -3.64 -9.88
N ALA A 81 -3.88 -2.77 -8.92
CA ALA A 81 -3.08 -1.58 -8.66
C ALA A 81 -1.67 -1.91 -8.14
N ILE A 82 -1.54 -2.91 -7.27
CA ILE A 82 -0.25 -3.42 -6.79
C ILE A 82 0.56 -3.95 -7.97
N ASP A 83 -0.04 -4.80 -8.81
CA ASP A 83 0.63 -5.34 -9.99
C ASP A 83 1.04 -4.27 -11.00
N ALA A 84 0.24 -3.22 -11.18
CA ALA A 84 0.57 -2.13 -12.08
C ALA A 84 1.73 -1.24 -11.58
N ILE A 85 1.96 -1.19 -10.26
CA ILE A 85 3.00 -0.35 -9.64
C ILE A 85 4.31 -1.12 -9.44
N PHE A 86 4.22 -2.42 -9.13
CA PHE A 86 5.34 -3.27 -8.74
C PHE A 86 5.64 -4.41 -9.73
N GLY A 87 4.89 -4.51 -10.83
CA GLY A 87 5.08 -5.49 -11.92
C GLY A 87 6.00 -5.03 -13.03
#